data_AF-A0A2V8MKB9-F1
#
_entry.id   AF-A0A2V8MKB9-F1
#
_cell.length_a   1.000
_cell.length_b   1.000
_cell.length_c   1.000
_cell.angle_alpha   90.00
_cell.angle_beta   90.00
_cell.angle_gamma   90.00
#
_symmetry.space_group_name_H-M   'P 1'
#
loop_
_entity.id
_entity.type
_entity.pdbx_description
1 polymer ?
#
loop_
_entity_poly.entity_id
_entity_poly.type
_entity_poly.pdbx_seq_one_letter_code
_entity_poly.pdbx_strand_id
1 'polypeptide(L)'
;MAGKTHGVLARVIENWQTSWLVNLSSGAPLTINGQSMLYSRGTPDQVRPFDFKGTRGVRWDKGSNYGLYFGDVFSKVPDPQCLSIDPSLRPFCSLNAIAEKSSENIILQNAQPGTRGNVGLNSIEAAGVWNADMAVTKGFKIGETFTGQIRVDARNIFNHPIPGAPPAGFAAPPNDGGAVMNLNDTNPFGQMPLKGASAGYWIPSQRQFQLKLRLDF
;
A
#
# COMPACT_ATOMS: atom_id res chain seq x y z
N MET A 1 -24.76 19.64 -24.67
CA MET A 1 -26.19 19.30 -24.43
C MET A 1 -26.84 20.51 -23.79
N ALA A 2 -28.08 20.85 -24.17
CA ALA A 2 -28.84 22.08 -23.84
C ALA A 2 -28.59 23.31 -24.76
N GLY A 3 -29.01 23.21 -26.02
CA GLY A 3 -29.06 24.35 -26.96
C GLY A 3 -30.41 25.09 -27.00
N LYS A 4 -31.36 24.81 -26.08
CA LYS A 4 -32.74 25.34 -26.14
C LYS A 4 -33.34 25.76 -24.78
N THR A 5 -32.56 25.82 -23.71
CA THR A 5 -33.04 26.37 -22.43
C THR A 5 -32.79 27.88 -22.44
N HIS A 6 -33.81 28.67 -22.09
CA HIS A 6 -33.72 30.12 -21.92
C HIS A 6 -33.87 30.49 -20.43
N GLY A 7 -33.20 31.54 -19.97
CA GLY A 7 -33.29 32.04 -18.59
C GLY A 7 -32.24 31.46 -17.62
N VAL A 8 -32.47 31.63 -16.30
CA VAL A 8 -31.54 31.26 -15.22
C VAL A 8 -31.09 29.79 -15.29
N LEU A 9 -31.99 28.90 -15.70
CA LEU A 9 -31.71 27.48 -15.86
C LEU A 9 -30.63 27.19 -16.92
N ALA A 10 -30.59 27.97 -18.01
CA ALA A 10 -29.55 27.85 -19.04
C ALA A 10 -28.17 28.22 -18.48
N ARG A 11 -28.10 29.32 -17.72
CA ARG A 11 -26.87 29.78 -17.06
C ARG A 11 -26.34 28.81 -16.01
N VAL A 12 -27.21 28.05 -15.34
CA VAL A 12 -26.80 27.00 -14.39
C VAL A 12 -26.21 25.77 -15.09
N ILE A 13 -26.66 25.45 -16.30
CA ILE A 13 -26.30 24.21 -17.01
C ILE A 13 -25.16 24.41 -18.04
N GLU A 14 -24.92 25.62 -18.52
CA GLU A 14 -23.85 25.88 -19.51
C GLU A 14 -22.43 25.88 -18.90
N ASN A 15 -21.37 25.85 -19.71
CA ASN A 15 -19.99 26.09 -19.26
C ASN A 15 -19.46 25.19 -18.12
N TRP A 16 -19.97 23.96 -17.99
CA TRP A 16 -19.33 22.94 -17.17
C TRP A 16 -18.26 22.22 -17.98
N GLN A 17 -17.07 22.09 -17.40
CA GLN A 17 -15.96 21.31 -17.92
C GLN A 17 -15.52 20.32 -16.84
N THR A 18 -15.50 19.03 -17.18
CA THR A 18 -15.06 17.96 -16.29
C THR A 18 -13.80 17.33 -16.84
N SER A 19 -12.83 17.07 -15.97
CA SER A 19 -11.58 16.37 -16.28
C SER A 19 -11.38 15.23 -15.28
N TRP A 20 -10.79 14.14 -15.76
CA TRP A 20 -10.45 12.96 -14.97
C TRP A 20 -9.01 12.59 -15.25
N LEU A 21 -8.30 12.20 -14.19
CA LEU A 21 -6.95 11.67 -14.26
C LEU A 21 -6.93 10.32 -13.56
N VAL A 22 -6.63 9.26 -14.29
CA VAL A 22 -6.46 7.92 -13.75
C VAL A 22 -4.99 7.53 -13.85
N ASN A 23 -4.39 7.17 -12.72
CA ASN A 23 -3.04 6.64 -12.67
C ASN A 23 -3.09 5.16 -12.28
N LEU A 24 -2.35 4.33 -13.00
CA LEU A 24 -2.23 2.89 -12.79
C LEU A 24 -0.74 2.55 -12.74
N SER A 25 -0.28 1.99 -11.63
CA SER A 25 1.09 1.52 -11.46
C SER A 25 1.11 0.09 -10.96
N SER A 26 2.02 -0.70 -11.52
CA SER A 26 2.38 -1.99 -10.95
C SER A 26 3.12 -1.80 -9.62
N GLY A 27 3.24 -2.88 -8.85
CA GLY A 27 3.99 -2.85 -7.60
C GLY A 27 5.49 -2.84 -7.85
N ALA A 28 6.24 -2.19 -6.96
CA ALA A 28 7.70 -2.31 -6.92
C ALA A 28 8.11 -3.73 -6.49
N PRO A 29 9.27 -4.25 -6.91
CA PRO A 29 9.75 -5.54 -6.43
C PRO A 29 9.96 -5.54 -4.90
N LEU A 30 9.60 -6.64 -4.26
CA LEU A 30 9.70 -6.91 -2.83
C LEU A 30 10.64 -8.08 -2.56
N THR A 31 11.39 -7.95 -1.47
CA THR A 31 12.24 -9.01 -0.94
C THR A 31 11.71 -9.47 0.41
N ILE A 32 11.61 -10.79 0.58
CA ILE A 32 11.37 -11.40 1.87
C ILE A 32 12.67 -11.41 2.66
N ASN A 33 12.65 -10.86 3.87
CA ASN A 33 13.80 -10.71 4.73
C ASN A 33 13.70 -11.69 5.91
N GLY A 34 14.76 -12.47 6.11
CA GLY A 34 15.03 -13.23 7.34
C GLY A 34 16.05 -12.50 8.22
N GLN A 35 16.59 -13.23 9.19
CA GLN A 35 17.66 -12.75 10.06
C GLN A 35 18.87 -12.32 9.24
N SER A 36 19.42 -11.16 9.58
CA SER A 36 20.58 -10.58 8.92
C SER A 36 21.76 -11.56 8.90
N MET A 37 22.32 -11.76 7.72
CA MET A 37 23.55 -12.52 7.47
C MET A 37 24.62 -11.57 6.89
N LEU A 38 25.64 -12.12 6.22
CA LEU A 38 26.74 -11.34 5.63
C LEU A 38 26.21 -10.09 4.87
N TYR A 39 26.76 -8.92 5.20
CA TYR A 39 26.36 -7.60 4.69
C TYR A 39 24.92 -7.15 5.02
N SER A 40 24.33 -7.65 6.12
CA SER A 40 23.00 -7.27 6.58
C SER A 40 21.87 -7.59 5.59
N ARG A 41 22.06 -8.64 4.77
CA ARG A 41 21.11 -9.07 3.72
C ARG A 41 20.71 -10.53 3.87
N GLY A 42 19.87 -10.81 4.87
CA GLY A 42 19.33 -12.14 5.13
C GLY A 42 18.12 -12.53 4.33
N THR A 43 18.25 -13.50 3.42
CA THR A 43 17.07 -14.16 2.81
C THR A 43 16.64 -15.36 3.64
N PRO A 44 15.34 -15.63 3.79
CA PRO A 44 14.84 -16.82 4.47
C PRO A 44 14.95 -18.06 3.59
N ASP A 45 14.74 -19.21 4.22
CA ASP A 45 14.52 -20.49 3.55
C ASP A 45 13.02 -20.76 3.43
N GLN A 46 12.58 -21.00 2.20
CA GLN A 46 11.31 -21.63 1.90
C GLN A 46 11.45 -23.13 2.06
N VAL A 47 10.87 -23.66 3.13
CA VAL A 47 10.90 -25.10 3.47
C VAL A 47 9.79 -25.88 2.81
N ARG A 48 8.72 -25.20 2.36
CA ARG A 48 7.59 -25.81 1.67
C ARG A 48 7.16 -24.99 0.47
N PRO A 49 6.72 -25.63 -0.62
CA PRO A 49 6.22 -24.92 -1.78
C PRO A 49 4.97 -24.13 -1.39
N PHE A 50 4.98 -22.84 -1.74
CA PHE A 50 3.88 -21.91 -1.55
C PHE A 50 3.90 -20.92 -2.71
N ASP A 51 2.74 -20.68 -3.29
CA ASP A 51 2.61 -19.74 -4.41
C ASP A 51 2.37 -18.30 -3.88
N PHE A 52 3.46 -17.58 -3.66
CA PHE A 52 3.42 -16.17 -3.29
C PHE A 52 2.85 -15.28 -4.40
N LYS A 53 2.94 -15.71 -5.67
CA LYS A 53 2.44 -14.93 -6.82
C LYS A 53 0.93 -15.10 -6.99
N GLY A 54 0.40 -16.30 -6.76
CA GLY A 54 -1.03 -16.57 -6.77
C GLY A 54 -1.77 -15.94 -5.59
N THR A 55 -1.11 -15.85 -4.42
CA THR A 55 -1.70 -15.29 -3.19
C THR A 55 -1.53 -13.77 -3.08
N ARG A 56 -1.00 -13.10 -4.11
CA ARG A 56 -0.85 -11.64 -4.10
C ARG A 56 -2.21 -10.96 -4.15
N GLY A 57 -2.48 -10.05 -3.22
CA GLY A 57 -3.71 -9.27 -3.24
C GLY A 57 -3.98 -8.60 -1.91
N VAL A 58 -3.91 -7.27 -1.89
CA VAL A 58 -4.14 -6.54 -0.65
C VAL A 58 -5.60 -6.58 -0.27
N ARG A 59 -5.89 -7.14 0.90
CA ARG A 59 -7.20 -7.09 1.54
C ARG A 59 -7.23 -5.99 2.60
N TRP A 60 -8.23 -5.13 2.52
CA TRP A 60 -8.53 -4.11 3.54
C TRP A 60 -9.89 -4.43 4.15
N ASP A 61 -9.89 -5.06 5.32
CA ASP A 61 -11.15 -5.39 6.01
C ASP A 61 -11.86 -4.11 6.48
N LYS A 62 -13.21 -4.11 6.41
CA LYS A 62 -14.02 -2.95 6.76
C LYS A 62 -13.76 -2.54 8.21
N GLY A 63 -13.34 -1.28 8.42
CA GLY A 63 -13.04 -0.75 9.74
C GLY A 63 -11.64 -1.10 10.30
N SER A 64 -10.88 -1.99 9.64
CA SER A 64 -9.49 -2.26 10.03
C SER A 64 -8.61 -1.04 9.73
N ASN A 65 -7.60 -0.75 10.55
CA ASN A 65 -6.62 0.31 10.26
C ASN A 65 -5.42 -0.18 9.42
N TYR A 66 -5.33 -1.48 9.19
CA TYR A 66 -4.24 -2.12 8.44
C TYR A 66 -4.79 -2.97 7.29
N GLY A 67 -3.91 -3.28 6.35
CA GLY A 67 -4.16 -4.14 5.21
C GLY A 67 -3.36 -5.42 5.33
N LEU A 68 -3.76 -6.45 4.59
CA LEU A 68 -3.08 -7.74 4.54
C LEU A 68 -2.74 -8.05 3.09
N TYR A 69 -1.45 -8.07 2.76
CA TYR A 69 -0.95 -8.25 1.39
C TYR A 69 -1.16 -9.68 0.85
N PHE A 70 -1.06 -10.68 1.72
CA PHE A 70 -1.35 -12.09 1.43
C PHE A 70 -2.72 -12.52 1.99
N GLY A 71 -3.56 -11.56 2.41
CA GLY A 71 -4.74 -11.87 3.23
C GLY A 71 -4.38 -12.47 4.59
N ASP A 72 -5.33 -13.17 5.21
CA ASP A 72 -5.17 -13.76 6.54
C ASP A 72 -4.66 -15.21 6.49
N VAL A 73 -3.59 -15.45 5.72
CA VAL A 73 -3.08 -16.81 5.45
C VAL A 73 -1.92 -17.19 6.38
N PHE A 74 -1.18 -16.21 6.86
CA PHE A 74 0.07 -16.44 7.60
C PHE A 74 -0.04 -16.11 9.09
N SER A 75 0.66 -16.88 9.91
CA SER A 75 0.92 -16.60 11.32
C SER A 75 2.42 -16.67 11.60
N LYS A 76 2.87 -15.91 12.60
CA LYS A 76 4.24 -16.02 13.11
C LYS A 76 4.29 -17.10 14.17
N VAL A 77 5.28 -17.98 14.05
CA VAL A 77 5.57 -19.03 15.02
C VAL A 77 7.06 -18.94 15.41
N PRO A 78 7.45 -19.43 16.60
CA PRO A 78 8.87 -19.49 16.96
C PRO A 78 9.66 -20.28 15.91
N ASP A 79 10.82 -19.76 15.51
CA ASP A 79 11.66 -20.44 14.52
C ASP A 79 12.15 -21.80 15.07
N PRO A 80 12.17 -22.88 14.27
CA PRO A 80 12.68 -24.18 14.70
C PRO A 80 14.10 -24.13 15.29
N GLN A 81 14.94 -23.18 14.87
CA GLN A 81 16.26 -22.96 15.46
C GLN A 81 16.18 -22.62 16.95
N CYS A 82 15.13 -21.94 17.40
CA CYS A 82 14.90 -21.66 18.82
C CYS A 82 14.55 -22.92 19.64
N LEU A 83 14.16 -24.03 19.01
CA LEU A 83 13.91 -25.27 19.74
C LEU A 83 15.20 -26.04 20.04
N SER A 84 16.26 -25.78 19.26
CA SER A 84 17.56 -26.44 19.37
C SER A 84 18.44 -25.89 20.51
N ILE A 85 18.10 -24.70 21.03
CA ILE A 85 18.72 -24.08 22.21
C ILE A 85 18.09 -24.60 23.51
N ASP A 86 18.89 -24.53 24.58
CA ASP A 86 18.48 -24.90 25.93
C ASP A 86 17.18 -24.20 26.34
N PRO A 87 16.23 -24.90 27.01
CA PRO A 87 14.96 -24.32 27.43
C PRO A 87 15.07 -23.01 28.21
N SER A 88 16.14 -22.82 28.99
CA SER A 88 16.38 -21.58 29.76
C SER A 88 16.71 -20.38 28.88
N LEU A 89 17.22 -20.60 27.67
CA LEU A 89 17.62 -19.55 26.72
C LEU A 89 16.55 -19.25 25.66
N ARG A 90 15.54 -20.12 25.52
CA ARG A 90 14.45 -19.95 24.53
C ARG A 90 13.74 -18.58 24.59
N PRO A 91 13.46 -17.99 25.77
CA PRO A 91 12.82 -16.67 25.84
C PRO A 91 13.63 -15.54 25.20
N PHE A 92 14.94 -15.73 25.02
CA PHE A 92 15.83 -14.74 24.39
C PHE A 92 15.95 -14.91 22.87
N CYS A 93 15.37 -15.97 22.30
CA CYS A 93 15.35 -16.19 20.86
C CYS A 93 14.24 -15.36 20.23
N SER A 94 14.61 -14.27 19.54
CA SER A 94 13.68 -13.39 18.82
C SER A 94 13.38 -13.85 17.39
N LEU A 95 13.90 -15.01 16.98
CA LEU A 95 13.70 -15.54 15.63
C LEU A 95 12.28 -16.09 15.47
N ASN A 96 11.63 -15.65 14.42
CA ASN A 96 10.30 -16.09 14.03
C ASN A 96 10.34 -16.76 12.66
N ALA A 97 9.52 -17.78 12.49
CA ALA A 97 9.20 -18.40 11.23
C ALA A 97 7.75 -18.08 10.83
N ILE A 98 7.43 -18.18 9.54
CA ILE A 98 6.08 -17.98 9.02
C ILE A 98 5.45 -19.33 8.76
N ALA A 99 4.33 -19.58 9.43
CA ALA A 99 3.48 -20.73 9.21
C ALA A 99 2.20 -20.33 8.48
N GLU A 100 1.64 -21.28 7.74
CA GLU A 100 0.29 -21.15 7.21
C GLU A 100 -0.73 -21.39 8.34
N LYS A 101 -1.70 -20.49 8.49
CA LYS A 101 -2.74 -20.57 9.53
C LYS A 101 -3.63 -21.80 9.41
N SER A 102 -3.91 -22.25 8.18
CA SER A 102 -4.84 -23.38 7.96
C SER A 102 -4.23 -24.74 8.30
N SER A 103 -2.93 -24.89 8.10
CA SER A 103 -2.25 -26.19 8.21
C SER A 103 -1.18 -26.22 9.31
N GLU A 104 -0.91 -25.07 9.94
CA GLU A 104 0.15 -24.83 10.93
C GLU A 104 1.56 -25.23 10.44
N ASN A 105 1.70 -25.46 9.13
CA ASN A 105 2.95 -25.82 8.52
C ASN A 105 3.81 -24.58 8.30
N ILE A 106 5.06 -24.63 8.77
CA ILE A 106 6.09 -23.63 8.47
C ILE A 106 6.33 -23.60 6.96
N ILE A 107 6.21 -22.42 6.35
CA ILE A 107 6.45 -22.16 4.94
C ILE A 107 7.81 -21.47 4.76
N LEU A 108 8.08 -20.47 5.59
CA LEU A 108 9.33 -19.71 5.61
C LEU A 108 9.97 -19.80 6.99
N GLN A 109 11.28 -20.01 7.04
CA GLN A 109 12.07 -19.94 8.25
C GLN A 109 13.35 -19.13 8.01
N ASN A 110 14.02 -18.72 9.07
CA ASN A 110 15.33 -18.10 8.91
C ASN A 110 16.34 -19.14 8.40
N ALA A 111 17.26 -18.70 7.54
CA ALA A 111 18.39 -19.54 7.15
C ALA A 111 19.27 -19.85 8.37
N GLN A 112 19.96 -20.98 8.35
CA GLN A 112 20.89 -21.33 9.42
C GLN A 112 22.10 -20.38 9.43
N PRO A 113 22.72 -20.12 10.59
CA PRO A 113 23.95 -19.34 10.66
C PRO A 113 25.01 -19.86 9.69
N GLY A 114 25.61 -18.95 8.90
CA GLY A 114 26.63 -19.30 7.91
C GLY A 114 26.09 -19.78 6.55
N THR A 115 24.76 -19.91 6.39
CA THR A 115 24.12 -20.23 5.11
C THR A 115 23.36 -19.03 4.56
N ARG A 116 23.18 -19.00 3.24
CA ARG A 116 22.29 -18.05 2.57
C ARG A 116 20.97 -18.74 2.31
N GLY A 117 19.86 -18.05 2.60
CA GLY A 117 18.54 -18.60 2.36
C GLY A 117 18.23 -18.82 0.88
N ASN A 118 17.35 -19.78 0.60
CA ASN A 118 16.98 -20.18 -0.76
C ASN A 118 16.00 -19.23 -1.48
N VAL A 119 15.38 -18.28 -0.76
CA VAL A 119 14.47 -17.31 -1.37
C VAL A 119 15.26 -16.21 -2.08
N GLY A 120 14.96 -16.00 -3.37
CA GLY A 120 15.56 -14.94 -4.17
C GLY A 120 15.19 -13.53 -3.69
N LEU A 121 16.08 -12.57 -3.94
CA LEU A 121 15.79 -11.15 -3.81
C LEU A 121 14.74 -10.74 -4.85
N ASN A 122 13.91 -9.75 -4.54
CA ASN A 122 12.93 -9.18 -5.46
C ASN A 122 11.99 -10.24 -6.08
N SER A 123 11.69 -11.29 -5.32
CA SER A 123 10.93 -12.47 -5.77
C SER A 123 9.42 -12.24 -5.82
N ILE A 124 8.93 -11.19 -5.16
CA ILE A 124 7.51 -10.84 -5.07
C ILE A 124 7.32 -9.43 -5.64
N GLU A 125 6.17 -9.15 -6.26
CA GLU A 125 5.80 -7.81 -6.72
C GLU A 125 4.89 -7.15 -5.68
N ALA A 126 5.13 -5.90 -5.27
CA ALA A 126 4.28 -5.23 -4.31
C ALA A 126 2.84 -5.05 -4.81
N ALA A 127 1.99 -4.49 -3.95
CA ALA A 127 0.64 -4.14 -4.35
C ALA A 127 0.67 -3.08 -5.45
N GLY A 128 -0.06 -3.33 -6.54
CA GLY A 128 -0.33 -2.31 -7.53
C GLY A 128 -1.12 -1.16 -6.93
N VAL A 129 -0.91 0.04 -7.48
CA VAL A 129 -1.59 1.25 -7.05
C VAL A 129 -2.43 1.77 -8.20
N TRP A 130 -3.67 2.14 -7.90
CA TRP A 130 -4.49 2.94 -8.79
C TRP A 130 -4.94 4.19 -8.04
N ASN A 131 -5.18 5.29 -8.74
CA ASN A 131 -5.83 6.46 -8.17
C ASN A 131 -6.63 7.16 -9.27
N ALA A 132 -7.74 7.78 -8.88
CA ALA A 132 -8.56 8.59 -9.76
C ALA A 132 -8.80 9.96 -9.14
N ASP A 133 -8.37 10.99 -9.85
CA ASP A 133 -8.61 12.37 -9.51
C ASP A 133 -9.61 12.98 -10.50
N MET A 134 -10.45 13.88 -10.02
CA MET A 134 -11.47 14.56 -10.80
C MET A 134 -11.35 16.07 -10.63
N ALA A 135 -11.48 16.82 -11.70
CA ALA A 135 -11.60 18.28 -11.65
C ALA A 135 -12.88 18.71 -12.36
N VAL A 136 -13.66 19.58 -11.71
CA VAL A 136 -14.89 20.14 -12.26
C VAL A 136 -14.76 21.65 -12.26
N THR A 137 -15.05 22.25 -13.41
CA THR A 137 -14.94 23.69 -13.60
C THR A 137 -16.24 24.23 -14.18
N LYS A 138 -16.70 25.35 -13.62
CA LYS A 138 -17.91 26.05 -14.03
C LYS A 138 -17.57 27.50 -14.35
N GLY A 139 -17.74 27.89 -15.60
CA GLY A 139 -17.74 29.30 -16.01
C GLY A 139 -19.10 29.94 -15.78
N PHE A 140 -19.13 31.16 -15.26
CA PHE A 140 -20.35 31.94 -15.09
C PHE A 140 -20.13 33.40 -15.47
N LYS A 141 -21.20 34.08 -15.91
CA LYS A 141 -21.22 35.51 -16.19
C LYS A 141 -22.30 36.18 -15.35
N ILE A 142 -21.93 37.26 -14.65
CA ILE A 142 -22.84 38.08 -13.86
C ILE A 142 -22.89 39.46 -14.51
N GLY A 143 -24.03 39.80 -15.14
CA GLY A 143 -24.14 41.01 -15.96
C GLY A 143 -23.21 40.98 -17.19
N GLU A 144 -22.87 42.17 -17.69
CA GLU A 144 -21.99 42.35 -18.86
C GLU A 144 -20.51 42.47 -18.47
N THR A 145 -20.24 42.86 -17.21
CA THR A 145 -18.90 43.23 -16.75
C THR A 145 -18.19 42.10 -16.00
N PHE A 146 -18.92 41.25 -15.27
CA PHE A 146 -18.28 40.23 -14.43
C PHE A 146 -18.32 38.85 -15.10
N THR A 147 -17.13 38.28 -15.30
CA THR A 147 -16.98 36.89 -15.71
C THR A 147 -16.14 36.14 -14.68
N GLY A 148 -16.46 34.89 -14.42
CA GLY A 148 -15.79 34.14 -13.37
C GLY A 148 -15.81 32.64 -13.61
N GLN A 149 -14.97 31.96 -12.85
CA GLN A 149 -14.80 30.51 -12.91
C GLN A 149 -14.68 29.94 -11.49
N ILE A 150 -15.52 28.96 -11.19
CA ILE A 150 -15.38 28.10 -10.01
C ILE A 150 -14.76 26.79 -10.46
N ARG A 151 -13.73 26.32 -9.77
CA ARG A 151 -13.11 25.02 -10.01
C ARG A 151 -13.01 24.24 -8.70
N VAL A 152 -13.38 22.97 -8.76
CA VAL A 152 -13.24 22.01 -7.67
C VAL A 152 -12.32 20.88 -8.16
N ASP A 153 -11.21 20.67 -7.49
CA ASP A 153 -10.33 19.51 -7.69
C ASP A 153 -10.57 18.50 -6.56
N ALA A 154 -10.75 17.23 -6.89
CA ALA A 154 -10.94 16.13 -5.97
C ALA A 154 -9.88 15.05 -6.22
N ARG A 155 -9.00 14.82 -5.24
CA ARG A 155 -8.00 13.74 -5.28
C ARG A 155 -8.54 12.48 -4.62
N ASN A 156 -8.26 11.31 -5.20
CA ASN A 156 -8.78 10.03 -4.75
C ASN A 156 -10.30 10.09 -4.55
N ILE A 157 -11.02 10.37 -5.63
CA ILE A 157 -12.48 10.60 -5.60
C ILE A 157 -13.25 9.43 -4.99
N PHE A 158 -12.76 8.20 -5.18
CA PHE A 158 -13.34 6.97 -4.64
C PHE A 158 -12.99 6.70 -3.17
N ASN A 159 -12.08 7.49 -2.58
CA ASN A 159 -11.65 7.35 -1.19
C ASN A 159 -11.19 5.93 -0.84
N HIS A 160 -10.52 5.26 -1.78
CA HIS A 160 -10.02 3.90 -1.56
C HIS A 160 -8.61 3.96 -0.93
N PRO A 161 -8.17 2.90 -0.20
CA PRO A 161 -6.80 2.83 0.29
C PRO A 161 -5.80 2.76 -0.86
N ILE A 162 -4.69 3.48 -0.71
CA ILE A 162 -3.57 3.46 -1.64
C ILE A 162 -2.42 2.70 -0.96
N PRO A 163 -2.11 1.48 -1.41
CA PRO A 163 -0.99 0.71 -0.90
C PRO A 163 0.31 1.50 -1.02
N GLY A 164 1.10 1.52 0.05
CA GLY A 164 2.30 2.31 0.10
C GLY A 164 3.56 1.60 -0.41
N ALA A 165 4.63 2.36 -0.52
CA ALA A 165 5.90 1.85 -1.03
C ALA A 165 6.59 0.93 -0.02
N PRO A 166 7.33 -0.09 -0.48
CA PRO A 166 8.14 -0.91 0.41
C PRO A 166 9.27 -0.12 1.07
N PRO A 167 9.82 -0.64 2.18
CA PRO A 167 10.96 -0.03 2.85
C PRO A 167 12.13 0.19 1.88
N ALA A 168 12.79 1.35 1.97
CA ALA A 168 13.96 1.70 1.17
C ALA A 168 15.22 0.86 1.51
N GLY A 169 15.16 -0.02 2.51
CA GLY A 169 16.27 -0.80 3.02
C GLY A 169 15.90 -2.26 3.34
N PHE A 170 16.90 -3.13 3.32
CA PHE A 170 16.76 -4.54 3.66
C PHE A 170 16.42 -4.71 5.15
N ALA A 171 15.42 -5.52 5.48
CA ALA A 171 14.95 -5.74 6.86
C ALA A 171 14.48 -4.48 7.62
N ALA A 172 14.35 -3.33 6.95
CA ALA A 172 13.76 -2.13 7.55
C ALA A 172 12.23 -2.26 7.63
N PRO A 173 11.59 -1.77 8.69
CA PRO A 173 10.14 -1.69 8.74
C PRO A 173 9.63 -0.78 7.60
N PRO A 174 8.46 -1.05 7.00
CA PRO A 174 7.92 -0.20 5.94
C PRO A 174 7.66 1.22 6.49
N ASN A 175 8.48 2.18 6.08
CA ASN A 175 8.34 3.58 6.50
C ASN A 175 7.02 4.19 5.96
N ASP A 176 6.56 3.70 4.81
CA ASP A 176 5.49 4.31 4.03
C ASP A 176 4.37 3.30 3.71
N GLY A 177 3.85 2.56 4.70
CA GLY A 177 2.61 1.78 4.50
C GLY A 177 2.69 0.60 3.53
N GLY A 178 3.89 0.19 3.12
CA GLY A 178 4.15 -1.05 2.40
C GLY A 178 3.92 -2.30 3.28
N ALA A 179 3.92 -3.47 2.66
CA ALA A 179 3.77 -4.74 3.35
C ALA A 179 5.03 -5.14 4.12
N VAL A 180 4.86 -5.61 5.35
CA VAL A 180 5.95 -6.11 6.20
C VAL A 180 6.43 -7.45 5.66
N MET A 181 7.62 -7.46 5.08
CA MET A 181 8.24 -8.66 4.50
C MET A 181 9.39 -9.22 5.35
N ASN A 182 9.50 -8.81 6.61
CA ASN A 182 10.50 -9.31 7.54
C ASN A 182 9.89 -10.34 8.50
N LEU A 183 10.47 -11.54 8.50
CA LEU A 183 10.09 -12.64 9.39
C LEU A 183 10.14 -12.24 10.86
N ASN A 184 11.18 -11.49 11.25
CA ASN A 184 11.50 -11.17 12.64
C ASN A 184 10.97 -9.80 13.09
N ASP A 185 10.17 -9.12 12.26
CA ASP A 185 9.50 -7.87 12.64
C ASP A 185 8.51 -8.09 13.81
N THR A 186 8.22 -7.06 14.59
CA THR A 186 7.18 -7.12 15.61
C THR A 186 5.78 -7.21 14.99
N ASN A 187 5.57 -6.61 13.81
CA ASN A 187 4.29 -6.66 13.10
C ASN A 187 4.12 -7.99 12.34
N PRO A 188 2.90 -8.54 12.26
CA PRO A 188 2.57 -9.69 11.42
C PRO A 188 3.11 -9.61 9.98
N PHE A 189 3.49 -10.77 9.45
CA PHE A 189 4.03 -10.89 8.10
C PHE A 189 2.95 -10.57 7.04
N GLY A 190 3.31 -9.77 6.04
CA GLY A 190 2.40 -9.29 5.00
C GLY A 190 1.46 -8.17 5.45
N GLN A 191 1.53 -7.70 6.70
CA GLN A 191 0.68 -6.60 7.17
C GLN A 191 1.12 -5.27 6.57
N MET A 192 0.15 -4.42 6.23
CA MET A 192 0.33 -3.05 5.75
C MET A 192 -0.21 -2.09 6.79
N PRO A 193 0.63 -1.39 7.58
CA PRO A 193 0.17 -0.64 8.74
C PRO A 193 -0.60 0.64 8.39
N LEU A 194 -0.49 1.16 7.16
CA LEU A 194 -1.08 2.43 6.74
C LEU A 194 -1.88 2.30 5.43
N LYS A 195 -3.02 3.00 5.36
CA LYS A 195 -3.98 2.98 4.23
C LYS A 195 -3.67 3.90 3.05
N GLY A 196 -2.57 4.66 3.05
CA GLY A 196 -2.40 5.73 2.06
C GLY A 196 -1.03 6.38 2.08
N ALA A 197 0.03 5.62 1.81
CA ALA A 197 1.38 6.14 1.81
C ALA A 197 2.13 5.82 0.50
N SER A 198 1.64 6.35 -0.62
CA SER A 198 2.47 6.49 -1.83
C SER A 198 2.75 7.97 -2.10
N ALA A 199 3.73 8.53 -1.38
CA ALA A 199 4.57 9.67 -1.75
C ALA A 199 5.21 10.22 -0.47
N GLY A 200 6.54 10.30 -0.44
CA GLY A 200 7.32 10.54 0.76
C GLY A 200 6.83 11.69 1.64
N TYR A 201 6.82 11.43 2.95
CA TYR A 201 6.97 12.32 4.11
C TYR A 201 6.26 13.70 4.19
N TRP A 202 5.61 14.27 3.18
CA TRP A 202 5.00 15.61 3.25
C TRP A 202 3.73 15.83 2.44
N ILE A 203 3.24 14.83 1.70
CA ILE A 203 1.98 14.96 0.95
C ILE A 203 1.12 13.73 1.24
N PRO A 204 0.15 13.82 2.17
CA PRO A 204 -0.69 12.67 2.44
C PRO A 204 -1.48 12.32 1.17
N SER A 205 -1.43 11.05 0.74
CA SER A 205 -2.28 10.48 -0.32
C SER A 205 -3.74 10.31 0.16
N GLN A 206 -4.23 11.32 0.89
CA GLN A 206 -5.57 11.40 1.43
C GLN A 206 -6.53 11.94 0.38
N ARG A 207 -7.81 11.62 0.54
CA ARG A 207 -8.88 12.29 -0.18
C ARG A 207 -8.83 13.78 0.12
N GLN A 208 -8.62 14.59 -0.90
CA GLN A 208 -8.51 16.04 -0.77
C GLN A 208 -9.45 16.72 -1.75
N PHE A 209 -10.11 17.78 -1.27
CA PHE A 209 -10.91 18.66 -2.10
C PHE A 209 -10.31 20.05 -2.06
N GLN A 210 -10.10 20.64 -3.23
CA GLN A 210 -9.60 22.00 -3.36
C GLN A 210 -10.59 22.82 -4.17
N LEU A 211 -11.08 23.91 -3.58
CA LEU A 211 -11.89 24.91 -4.26
C LEU A 211 -10.99 26.05 -4.74
N LYS A 212 -11.15 26.45 -5.99
CA LYS A 212 -10.50 27.61 -6.61
C LYS A 212 -11.58 28.50 -7.21
N LEU A 213 -11.47 29.80 -6.94
CA LEU A 213 -12.32 30.82 -7.54
C LEU A 213 -11.43 31.77 -8.32
N ARG A 214 -11.79 32.04 -9.58
CA ARG A 214 -11.21 33.09 -10.40
C ARG A 214 -12.29 34.07 -10.80
N LEU A 215 -12.01 35.35 -10.67
CA LEU A 215 -12.87 36.45 -11.08
C LEU A 215 -12.07 37.31 -12.06
N ASP A 216 -12.67 37.62 -13.19
CA ASP A 216 -12.14 38.54 -14.18
C ASP A 216 -13.14 39.72 -14.29
N PHE A 217 -12.64 40.95 -14.06
CA PHE A 217 -13.41 42.20 -13.99
C PHE A 217 -12.79 43.29 -14.88
#